data_AF-A0AAE1LPB4-F1
#
_entry.id   AF-A0AAE1LPB4-F1
#
_cell.length_a   1.000
_cell.length_b   1.000
_cell.length_c   1.000
_cell.angle_alpha   90.00
_cell.angle_beta   90.00
_cell.angle_gamma   90.00
#
_symmetry.space_group_name_H-M   'P 1'
#
loop_
_entity.id
_entity.type
_entity.pdbx_description
1 polymer ?
#
loop_
_entity_poly.entity_id
_entity_poly.type
_entity_poly.pdbx_seq_one_letter_code
_entity_poly.pdbx_strand_id
1 'polypeptide(L)'
;MTIYQGIVTTKSGEMVGFTSPTEVEKSVADLEAQLQCGEMKREKAKKVLAFMLQGISNIIHEVIAIYPTAELNSQQLYVRAWDVIYSLEIRDIRVLSLIFDGASCNKKFVNMHTKWDSSGDFIHATRNIAAEEERPLFFIVDPPHLLKCIRNCFSNSFGHKCTRYMYKNGEKISWEAIEFLHSISIKDKLKTHKLTQAHAKLTAFSRMNVTLATQTMSKSVARALKDYMNDPRFNGVINFELLSFILKVNTFFDCLNGSGDPDGTRNKTNEYLKPYINLEDERLRTILKEDVLKFFIDWHNDAYEQESLSKEAMERRTISHETYQSLHITIFGFCAAVEFLLRKGAPSVDAKAFNQDKLEQYFGLTRMAGGASNNPSYNIVRGRLPGDHAKKAAALPKRKGNTKGTRSELQVNQDPLQCRPRKR
;
A
#
# COMPACT_ATOMS: atom_id res chain seq x y z
N MET A 1 33.09 -32.35 17.76
CA MET A 1 32.24 -31.81 16.69
C MET A 1 32.71 -30.40 16.41
N THR A 2 32.68 -29.99 15.15
CA THR A 2 33.11 -28.65 14.72
C THR A 2 31.88 -27.89 14.25
N ILE A 3 31.74 -26.64 14.68
CA ILE A 3 30.61 -25.78 14.30
C ILE A 3 31.12 -24.77 13.29
N TYR A 4 30.55 -24.76 12.09
CA TYR A 4 30.86 -23.77 11.06
C TYR A 4 29.57 -23.29 10.40
N GLN A 5 29.33 -21.98 10.44
CA GLN A 5 28.16 -21.32 9.83
C GLN A 5 26.79 -21.98 10.15
N GLY A 6 26.61 -22.44 11.38
CA GLY A 6 25.37 -23.04 11.84
C GLY A 6 25.19 -24.53 11.52
N ILE A 7 26.20 -25.17 10.94
CA ILE A 7 26.25 -26.62 10.68
C ILE A 7 27.19 -27.27 11.70
N VAL A 8 26.77 -28.38 12.28
CA VAL A 8 27.53 -29.23 13.19
C VAL A 8 28.08 -30.42 12.42
N THR A 9 29.41 -30.58 12.40
CA THR A 9 30.07 -31.73 11.76
C THR A 9 30.85 -32.58 12.76
N THR A 10 31.02 -33.87 12.47
CA THR A 10 31.94 -34.75 13.20
C THR A 10 33.39 -34.35 12.93
N LYS A 11 34.34 -34.88 13.72
CA LYS A 11 35.77 -34.71 13.43
C LYS A 11 36.20 -35.38 12.11
N SER A 12 35.39 -36.30 11.56
CA SER A 12 35.57 -36.92 10.24
C SER A 12 34.94 -36.13 9.09
N GLY A 13 34.27 -35.01 9.36
CA GLY A 13 33.68 -34.13 8.33
C GLY A 13 32.23 -34.46 7.94
N GLU A 14 31.60 -35.46 8.53
CA GLU A 14 30.19 -35.77 8.29
C GLU A 14 29.27 -34.74 8.96
N MET A 15 28.25 -34.26 8.23
CA MET A 15 27.22 -33.37 8.77
C MET A 15 26.32 -34.13 9.74
N VAL A 16 26.19 -33.63 10.97
CA VAL A 16 25.43 -34.28 12.05
C VAL A 16 24.19 -33.46 12.43
N GLY A 17 24.15 -32.18 12.10
CA GLY A 17 22.96 -31.35 12.34
C GLY A 17 23.22 -29.86 12.17
N PHE A 18 22.26 -29.04 12.59
CA PHE A 18 22.36 -27.58 12.61
C PHE A 18 22.37 -27.07 14.06
N THR A 19 23.00 -25.92 14.31
CA THR A 19 23.12 -25.36 15.67
C THR A 19 21.86 -24.65 16.15
N SER A 20 20.90 -24.39 15.27
CA SER A 20 19.63 -23.74 15.60
C SER A 20 18.47 -24.63 15.15
N PRO A 21 17.53 -24.99 16.04
CA PRO A 21 16.30 -25.64 15.64
C PRO A 21 15.55 -24.76 14.64
N THR A 22 15.14 -25.34 13.53
CA THR A 22 14.23 -24.73 12.56
C THR A 22 12.90 -24.36 13.24
N GLU A 23 12.14 -23.41 12.67
CA GLU A 23 10.80 -23.08 13.20
C GLU A 23 9.88 -24.31 13.27
N VAL A 24 10.11 -25.31 12.40
CA VAL A 24 9.40 -26.58 12.40
C VAL A 24 9.80 -27.43 13.60
N GLU A 25 11.09 -27.59 13.89
CA GLU A 25 11.58 -28.33 15.06
C GLU A 25 11.14 -27.68 16.38
N LYS A 26 11.09 -26.34 16.43
CA LYS A 26 10.50 -25.63 17.58
C LYS A 26 9.00 -25.90 17.71
N SER A 27 8.27 -25.84 16.60
CA SER A 27 6.83 -26.12 16.59
C SER A 27 6.53 -27.57 16.99
N VAL A 28 7.35 -28.52 16.55
CA VAL A 28 7.25 -29.95 16.90
C VAL A 28 7.61 -30.16 18.37
N ALA A 29 8.69 -29.56 18.86
CA ALA A 29 9.07 -29.63 20.28
C ALA A 29 8.02 -28.99 21.19
N ASP A 30 7.42 -27.86 20.77
CA ASP A 30 6.31 -27.22 21.47
C ASP A 30 5.07 -28.12 21.47
N LEU A 31 4.76 -28.79 20.35
CA LEU A 31 3.68 -29.77 20.23
C LEU A 31 3.93 -31.01 21.13
N GLU A 32 5.15 -31.52 21.17
CA GLU A 32 5.55 -32.65 22.03
C GLU A 32 5.45 -32.29 23.52
N ALA A 33 5.94 -31.11 23.90
CA ALA A 33 5.78 -30.58 25.26
C ALA A 33 4.30 -30.36 25.64
N GLN A 34 3.47 -29.95 24.68
CA GLN A 34 2.03 -29.77 24.87
C GLN A 34 1.26 -31.09 24.99
N LEU A 35 1.65 -32.12 24.22
CA LEU A 35 1.10 -33.47 24.33
C LEU A 35 1.43 -34.11 25.68
N GLN A 36 2.59 -33.78 26.27
CA GLN A 36 3.00 -34.27 27.59
C GLN A 36 2.28 -33.57 28.77
N CYS A 37 1.95 -32.28 28.65
CA CYS A 37 1.33 -31.52 29.75
C CYS A 37 -0.22 -31.50 29.74
N GLY A 38 -0.89 -32.01 28.71
CA GLY A 38 -2.35 -32.15 28.64
C GLY A 38 -3.16 -30.85 28.54
N GLU A 39 -2.56 -29.67 28.75
CA GLU A 39 -3.20 -28.37 28.62
C GLU A 39 -2.71 -27.61 27.38
N MET A 40 -3.59 -27.45 26.38
CA MET A 40 -3.34 -26.51 25.29
C MET A 40 -3.38 -25.07 25.83
N LYS A 41 -2.22 -24.45 25.98
CA LYS A 41 -2.12 -23.01 26.24
C LYS A 41 -2.54 -22.24 24.97
N ARG A 42 -3.85 -22.05 24.79
CA ARG A 42 -4.41 -21.32 23.65
C ARG A 42 -4.01 -19.85 23.74
N GLU A 43 -3.04 -19.43 22.93
CA GLU A 43 -2.70 -18.01 22.84
C GLU A 43 -3.88 -17.23 22.23
N LYS A 44 -4.25 -16.12 22.87
CA LYS A 44 -5.30 -15.25 22.35
C LYS A 44 -4.81 -14.52 21.11
N ALA A 45 -5.58 -14.56 20.04
CA ALA A 45 -5.30 -13.79 18.83
C ALA A 45 -5.29 -12.28 19.12
N LYS A 46 -4.28 -11.58 18.59
CA LYS A 46 -4.09 -10.13 18.74
C LYS A 46 -4.48 -9.39 17.46
N LYS A 47 -4.46 -10.07 16.32
CA LYS A 47 -4.71 -9.52 14.98
C LYS A 47 -5.63 -10.45 14.19
N VAL A 48 -6.13 -9.93 13.09
CA VAL A 48 -6.95 -10.66 12.13
C VAL A 48 -6.37 -10.43 10.75
N LEU A 49 -5.93 -11.50 10.09
CA LEU A 49 -5.57 -11.49 8.68
C LEU A 49 -6.85 -11.67 7.86
N ALA A 50 -7.10 -10.79 6.90
CA ALA A 50 -8.26 -10.89 6.03
C ALA A 50 -7.84 -10.78 4.56
N PHE A 51 -8.42 -11.62 3.72
CA PHE A 51 -8.29 -11.56 2.27
C PHE A 51 -9.60 -11.09 1.67
N MET A 52 -9.55 -10.00 0.91
CA MET A 52 -10.68 -9.47 0.16
C MET A 52 -10.46 -9.72 -1.32
N LEU A 53 -11.44 -10.36 -1.96
CA LEU A 53 -11.51 -10.42 -3.42
C LEU A 53 -12.04 -9.08 -3.91
N GLN A 54 -11.29 -8.43 -4.79
CA GLN A 54 -11.69 -7.18 -5.43
C GLN A 54 -11.64 -7.37 -6.94
N GLY A 55 -12.79 -7.17 -7.60
CA GLY A 55 -12.83 -7.13 -9.05
C GLY A 55 -12.23 -5.84 -9.59
N ILE A 56 -11.55 -5.97 -10.72
CA ILE A 56 -10.83 -4.85 -11.36
C ILE A 56 -11.80 -4.01 -12.20
N SER A 57 -12.61 -4.68 -13.02
CA SER A 57 -13.56 -4.03 -13.94
C SER A 57 -15.01 -4.14 -13.46
N ASN A 58 -15.25 -4.67 -12.26
CA ASN A 58 -16.59 -4.86 -11.72
C ASN A 58 -16.70 -4.31 -10.29
N ILE A 59 -17.92 -4.20 -9.79
CA ILE A 59 -18.21 -3.64 -8.48
C ILE A 59 -17.98 -4.64 -7.33
N ILE A 60 -17.53 -5.87 -7.61
CA ILE A 60 -17.39 -6.93 -6.60
C ILE A 60 -16.23 -6.60 -5.68
N HIS A 61 -16.52 -6.59 -4.38
CA HIS A 61 -15.52 -6.53 -3.33
C HIS A 61 -16.08 -7.25 -2.11
N GLU A 62 -15.55 -8.43 -1.80
CA GLU A 62 -16.06 -9.25 -0.70
C GLU A 62 -14.89 -9.88 0.06
N VAL A 63 -15.01 -9.95 1.38
CA VAL A 63 -14.03 -10.64 2.21
C VAL A 63 -14.28 -12.14 2.10
N ILE A 64 -13.29 -12.88 1.61
CA ILE A 64 -13.42 -14.31 1.28
C ILE A 64 -12.74 -15.21 2.32
N ALA A 65 -11.76 -14.71 3.06
CA ALA A 65 -11.07 -15.47 4.11
C ALA A 65 -10.64 -14.57 5.25
N ILE A 66 -10.78 -15.08 6.48
CA ILE A 66 -10.39 -14.37 7.71
C ILE A 66 -9.75 -15.36 8.69
N TYR A 67 -8.51 -15.08 9.08
CA TYR A 67 -7.72 -15.90 9.99
C TYR A 67 -7.36 -15.11 11.25
N PRO A 68 -7.72 -15.56 12.46
CA PRO A 68 -7.26 -14.96 13.70
C PRO A 68 -5.78 -15.32 13.91
N THR A 69 -4.95 -14.33 14.25
CA THR A 69 -3.51 -14.54 14.43
C THR A 69 -3.03 -13.87 15.72
N ALA A 70 -2.20 -14.56 16.50
CA ALA A 70 -1.47 -13.95 17.60
C ALA A 70 -0.29 -13.15 17.03
N GLU A 71 0.49 -13.81 16.19
CA GLU A 71 1.53 -13.24 15.34
C GLU A 71 1.38 -13.80 13.93
N LEU A 72 1.83 -13.05 12.93
CA LEU A 72 1.80 -13.49 11.53
C LEU A 72 3.23 -13.45 11.00
N ASN A 73 3.82 -14.62 10.80
CA ASN A 73 5.11 -14.72 10.12
C ASN A 73 4.90 -14.81 8.58
N SER A 74 5.99 -14.59 7.84
CA SER A 74 5.95 -14.57 6.37
C SER A 74 5.60 -15.92 5.74
N GLN A 75 5.99 -17.03 6.37
CA GLN A 75 5.77 -18.39 5.90
C GLN A 75 4.29 -18.78 6.04
N GLN A 76 3.67 -18.46 7.17
CA GLN A 76 2.24 -18.60 7.39
C GLN A 76 1.44 -17.75 6.41
N LEU A 77 1.86 -16.50 6.18
CA LEU A 77 1.24 -15.66 5.17
C LEU A 77 1.37 -16.27 3.77
N TYR A 78 2.54 -16.83 3.43
CA TYR A 78 2.77 -17.51 2.16
C TYR A 78 1.78 -18.64 1.93
N VAL A 79 1.67 -19.57 2.88
CA VAL A 79 0.74 -20.70 2.81
C VAL A 79 -0.70 -20.21 2.67
N ARG A 80 -1.14 -19.26 3.52
CA ARG A 80 -2.52 -18.77 3.49
C ARG A 80 -2.86 -18.00 2.22
N ALA A 81 -1.94 -17.22 1.68
CA ALA A 81 -2.15 -16.50 0.44
C ALA A 81 -2.34 -17.48 -0.73
N TRP A 82 -1.50 -18.51 -0.83
CA TRP A 82 -1.61 -19.52 -1.88
C TRP A 82 -2.83 -20.43 -1.72
N ASP A 83 -3.22 -20.80 -0.49
CA ASP A 83 -4.48 -21.53 -0.23
C ASP A 83 -5.69 -20.76 -0.81
N VAL A 84 -5.72 -19.44 -0.59
CA VAL A 84 -6.79 -18.56 -1.07
C VAL A 84 -6.73 -18.44 -2.60
N ILE A 85 -5.55 -18.21 -3.18
CA ILE A 85 -5.39 -18.11 -4.64
C ILE A 85 -5.81 -19.40 -5.32
N TYR A 86 -5.36 -20.56 -4.82
CA TYR A 86 -5.70 -21.87 -5.35
C TYR A 86 -7.22 -22.11 -5.32
N SER A 87 -7.86 -21.74 -4.23
CA SER A 87 -9.32 -21.83 -4.10
C SER A 87 -10.07 -20.96 -5.11
N LEU A 88 -9.51 -19.79 -5.46
CA LEU A 88 -10.11 -18.90 -6.46
C LEU A 88 -9.89 -19.44 -7.88
N GLU A 89 -8.68 -19.88 -8.21
CA GLU A 89 -8.32 -20.38 -9.55
C GLU A 89 -9.11 -21.63 -9.94
N ILE A 90 -9.34 -22.58 -9.02
CA ILE A 90 -10.20 -23.76 -9.25
C ILE A 90 -11.65 -23.37 -9.60
N ARG A 91 -12.11 -22.21 -9.12
CA ARG A 91 -13.46 -21.69 -9.37
C ARG A 91 -13.51 -20.76 -10.58
N ASP A 92 -12.47 -20.79 -11.42
CA ASP A 92 -12.32 -19.94 -12.60
C ASP A 92 -12.27 -18.43 -12.27
N ILE A 93 -11.89 -18.08 -11.04
CA ILE A 93 -11.63 -16.70 -10.64
C ILE A 93 -10.13 -16.44 -10.79
N ARG A 94 -9.76 -15.79 -11.90
CA ARG A 94 -8.37 -15.49 -12.25
C ARG A 94 -7.79 -14.37 -11.37
N VAL A 95 -6.77 -14.70 -10.59
CA VAL A 95 -6.12 -13.74 -9.68
C VAL A 95 -4.99 -13.01 -10.41
N LEU A 96 -5.16 -11.70 -10.63
CA LEU A 96 -4.14 -10.87 -11.29
C LEU A 96 -3.01 -10.44 -10.35
N SER A 97 -3.37 -9.96 -9.17
CA SER A 97 -2.42 -9.27 -8.29
C SER A 97 -2.77 -9.41 -6.81
N LEU A 98 -1.75 -9.40 -5.96
CA LEU A 98 -1.89 -9.24 -4.52
C LEU A 98 -1.51 -7.82 -4.11
N ILE A 99 -2.41 -7.16 -3.39
CA ILE A 99 -2.22 -5.81 -2.85
C ILE A 99 -2.12 -5.91 -1.33
N PHE A 100 -1.09 -5.29 -0.75
CA PHE A 100 -0.78 -5.40 0.68
C PHE A 100 -0.07 -4.16 1.22
N ASP A 101 -0.02 -4.00 2.54
CA ASP A 101 0.66 -2.89 3.21
C ASP A 101 2.21 -3.04 3.20
N GLY A 102 2.94 -1.99 3.57
CA GLY A 102 4.41 -1.99 3.54
C GLY A 102 5.09 -2.74 4.69
N ALA A 103 4.38 -3.60 5.44
CA ALA A 103 4.92 -4.29 6.62
C ALA A 103 6.06 -5.27 6.27
N SER A 104 6.95 -5.48 7.23
CA SER A 104 8.12 -6.35 7.06
C SER A 104 7.77 -7.81 6.77
N CYS A 105 6.68 -8.33 7.35
CA CYS A 105 6.20 -9.68 7.06
C CYS A 105 5.78 -9.84 5.59
N ASN A 106 5.07 -8.85 5.02
CA ASN A 106 4.63 -8.88 3.63
C ASN A 106 5.81 -8.78 2.65
N LYS A 107 6.84 -8.01 3.00
CA LYS A 107 8.07 -7.92 2.19
C LYS A 107 8.85 -9.22 2.17
N LYS A 108 8.99 -9.87 3.34
CA LYS A 108 9.58 -11.20 3.42
C LYS A 108 8.77 -12.22 2.61
N PHE A 109 7.44 -12.16 2.68
CA PHE A 109 6.55 -12.96 1.84
C PHE A 109 6.82 -12.77 0.34
N VAL A 110 6.94 -11.53 -0.15
CA VAL A 110 7.27 -11.28 -1.56
C VAL A 110 8.64 -11.87 -1.92
N ASN A 111 9.65 -11.67 -1.06
CA ASN A 111 11.01 -12.16 -1.29
C ASN A 111 11.16 -13.69 -1.27
N MET A 112 10.14 -14.43 -0.84
CA MET A 112 10.11 -15.91 -0.92
C MET A 112 9.81 -16.42 -2.34
N HIS A 113 9.41 -15.54 -3.26
CA HIS A 113 9.03 -15.92 -4.62
C HIS A 113 10.18 -15.78 -5.62
N THR A 114 10.14 -16.57 -6.68
CA THR A 114 11.02 -16.38 -7.85
C THR A 114 10.51 -15.21 -8.70
N LYS A 115 11.43 -14.36 -9.18
CA LYS A 115 11.11 -13.29 -10.12
C LYS A 115 10.48 -13.86 -11.40
N TRP A 116 9.40 -13.22 -11.86
CA TRP A 116 8.77 -13.53 -13.15
C TRP A 116 9.63 -13.12 -14.35
N ASP A 117 10.28 -11.96 -14.28
CA ASP A 117 11.14 -11.42 -15.32
C ASP A 117 12.38 -10.73 -14.73
N SER A 118 13.26 -10.27 -15.61
CA SER A 118 14.46 -9.49 -15.25
C SER A 118 14.16 -8.00 -15.02
N SER A 119 12.88 -7.58 -15.02
CA SER A 119 12.51 -6.17 -14.91
C SER A 119 12.67 -5.69 -13.47
N GLY A 120 13.47 -4.64 -13.29
CA GLY A 120 13.65 -3.99 -11.99
C GLY A 120 14.42 -4.82 -10.95
N ASP A 121 14.91 -4.12 -9.94
CA ASP A 121 15.82 -4.71 -8.94
C ASP A 121 15.10 -5.64 -7.96
N PHE A 122 13.80 -5.44 -7.73
CA PHE A 122 13.00 -6.16 -6.74
C PHE A 122 11.94 -7.06 -7.37
N ILE A 123 11.56 -8.12 -6.65
CA ILE A 123 10.47 -9.02 -7.06
C ILE A 123 9.15 -8.23 -7.02
N HIS A 124 8.56 -8.01 -8.19
CA HIS A 124 7.27 -7.34 -8.36
C HIS A 124 6.22 -8.24 -9.03
N ALA A 125 6.64 -9.42 -9.50
CA ALA A 125 5.78 -10.45 -10.05
C ALA A 125 6.42 -11.82 -9.89
N THR A 126 5.59 -12.85 -9.85
CA THR A 126 5.99 -14.27 -9.85
C THR A 126 5.05 -15.10 -10.71
N ARG A 127 5.41 -16.36 -11.01
CA ARG A 127 4.49 -17.28 -11.68
C ARG A 127 3.32 -17.62 -10.75
N ASN A 128 2.10 -17.52 -11.26
CA ASN A 128 0.93 -18.03 -10.56
C ASN A 128 0.94 -19.58 -10.61
N ILE A 129 1.41 -20.23 -9.54
CA ILE A 129 1.50 -21.69 -9.47
C ILE A 129 0.13 -22.39 -9.36
N ALA A 130 -0.93 -21.64 -9.08
CA ALA A 130 -2.29 -22.14 -9.00
C ALA A 130 -3.05 -22.02 -10.34
N ALA A 131 -2.50 -21.28 -11.32
CA ALA A 131 -3.06 -21.21 -12.66
C ALA A 131 -2.57 -22.39 -13.50
N GLU A 132 -3.46 -22.93 -14.34
CA GLU A 132 -3.09 -23.97 -15.31
C GLU A 132 -2.21 -23.38 -16.42
N GLU A 133 -2.57 -22.17 -16.88
CA GLU A 133 -1.80 -21.40 -17.84
C GLU A 133 -0.62 -20.67 -17.20
N GLU A 134 0.44 -20.45 -17.98
CA GLU A 134 1.59 -19.67 -17.55
C GLU A 134 1.22 -18.18 -17.45
N ARG A 135 0.82 -17.76 -16.25
CA ARG A 135 0.36 -16.40 -15.97
C ARG A 135 1.08 -15.79 -14.77
N PRO A 136 1.48 -14.51 -14.85
CA PRO A 136 2.06 -13.81 -13.70
C PRO A 136 1.01 -13.51 -12.62
N LEU A 137 1.48 -13.47 -11.37
CA LEU A 137 0.84 -12.84 -10.22
C LEU A 137 1.64 -11.60 -9.85
N PHE A 138 1.03 -10.42 -9.94
CA PHE A 138 1.70 -9.14 -9.65
C PHE A 138 1.60 -8.75 -8.18
N PHE A 139 2.68 -8.18 -7.63
CA PHE A 139 2.72 -7.66 -6.26
C PHE A 139 2.67 -6.14 -6.28
N ILE A 140 1.77 -5.56 -5.49
CA ILE A 140 1.58 -4.11 -5.41
C ILE A 140 1.49 -3.71 -3.95
N VAL A 141 2.33 -2.77 -3.51
CA VAL A 141 2.19 -2.20 -2.16
C VAL A 141 1.16 -1.09 -2.22
N ASP A 142 0.24 -1.08 -1.25
CA ASP A 142 -0.89 -0.16 -1.20
C ASP A 142 -0.47 1.32 -1.42
N PRO A 143 -0.85 1.97 -2.55
CA PRO A 143 -0.35 3.31 -2.88
C PRO A 143 -0.74 4.40 -1.86
N PRO A 144 -1.97 4.46 -1.31
CA PRO A 144 -2.32 5.33 -0.20
C PRO A 144 -1.43 5.17 1.03
N HIS A 145 -1.12 3.94 1.42
CA HIS A 145 -0.20 3.70 2.52
C HIS A 145 1.23 4.11 2.17
N LEU A 146 1.71 3.81 0.97
CA LEU A 146 3.04 4.20 0.52
C LEU A 146 3.23 5.72 0.51
N LEU A 147 2.21 6.48 0.07
CA LEU A 147 2.18 7.94 0.19
C LEU A 147 2.33 8.41 1.65
N LYS A 148 1.62 7.76 2.60
CA LYS A 148 1.78 8.05 4.03
C LYS A 148 3.20 7.79 4.50
N CYS A 149 3.83 6.69 4.08
CA CYS A 149 5.21 6.36 4.43
C CYS A 149 6.19 7.41 3.91
N ILE A 150 6.09 7.79 2.63
CA ILE A 150 6.92 8.83 2.02
C ILE A 150 6.76 10.15 2.78
N ARG A 151 5.52 10.59 3.04
CA ARG A 151 5.25 11.82 3.81
C ARG A 151 5.82 11.72 5.22
N ASN A 152 5.68 10.59 5.90
CA ASN A 152 6.19 10.41 7.26
C ASN A 152 7.73 10.45 7.28
N CYS A 153 8.41 9.84 6.31
CA CYS A 153 9.86 9.96 6.13
C CYS A 153 10.25 11.43 5.90
N PHE A 154 9.59 12.10 4.97
CA PHE A 154 9.82 13.51 4.67
C PHE A 154 9.61 14.40 5.90
N SER A 155 8.58 14.14 6.71
CA SER A 155 8.32 14.91 7.93
C SER A 155 9.40 14.79 8.99
N ASN A 156 10.17 13.70 8.98
CA ASN A 156 11.30 13.54 9.89
C ASN A 156 12.61 14.10 9.30
N SER A 157 12.59 14.62 8.07
CA SER A 157 13.73 15.29 7.45
C SER A 157 13.86 16.71 7.98
N PHE A 158 14.88 16.94 8.82
CA PHE A 158 15.10 18.23 9.51
C PHE A 158 13.88 18.74 10.29
N GLY A 159 12.99 17.83 10.69
CA GLY A 159 11.74 18.15 11.35
C GLY A 159 11.29 17.01 12.25
N HIS A 160 10.27 17.26 13.06
CA HIS A 160 9.67 16.27 13.98
C HIS A 160 10.72 15.54 14.83
N LYS A 161 10.90 14.22 14.63
CA LYS A 161 11.86 13.41 15.39
C LYS A 161 13.29 13.51 14.86
N CYS A 162 13.50 14.23 13.76
CA CYS A 162 14.79 14.43 13.10
C CYS A 162 15.54 13.11 12.82
N THR A 163 14.81 12.07 12.43
CA THR A 163 15.38 10.75 12.12
C THR A 163 15.89 10.66 10.67
N ARG A 164 15.75 11.73 9.89
CA ARG A 164 16.20 11.85 8.51
C ARG A 164 16.83 13.24 8.29
N TYR A 165 17.73 13.31 7.32
CA TYR A 165 18.45 14.51 6.90
C TYR A 165 18.56 14.46 5.37
N MET A 166 17.43 14.61 4.69
CA MET A 166 17.34 14.31 3.26
C MET A 166 18.09 15.33 2.41
N TYR A 167 18.94 14.83 1.51
CA TYR A 167 19.67 15.62 0.53
C TYR A 167 19.67 14.92 -0.81
N LYS A 168 19.58 15.70 -1.89
CA LYS A 168 19.77 15.22 -3.25
C LYS A 168 20.60 16.25 -4.01
N ASN A 169 21.67 15.83 -4.71
CA ASN A 169 22.56 16.72 -5.45
C ASN A 169 23.12 17.86 -4.58
N GLY A 170 23.40 17.58 -3.30
CA GLY A 170 23.83 18.59 -2.31
C GLY A 170 22.72 19.50 -1.77
N GLU A 171 21.53 19.50 -2.37
CA GLU A 171 20.40 20.34 -1.97
C GLU A 171 19.52 19.67 -0.91
N LYS A 172 19.05 20.47 0.06
CA LYS A 172 18.28 20.00 1.21
C LYS A 172 16.82 19.72 0.85
N ILE A 173 16.28 18.56 1.21
CA ILE A 173 14.84 18.26 1.13
C ILE A 173 14.28 18.32 2.56
N SER A 174 13.84 19.51 2.99
CA SER A 174 13.46 19.79 4.38
C SER A 174 11.95 19.87 4.62
N TRP A 175 11.48 19.27 5.72
CA TRP A 175 10.10 19.47 6.19
C TRP A 175 9.81 20.90 6.63
N GLU A 176 10.85 21.66 7.01
CA GLU A 176 10.73 23.05 7.44
C GLU A 176 10.00 23.91 6.40
N ALA A 177 10.14 23.59 5.11
CA ALA A 177 9.41 24.26 4.03
C ALA A 177 7.88 24.17 4.19
N ILE A 178 7.35 23.04 4.68
CA ILE A 178 5.91 22.84 4.92
C ILE A 178 5.47 23.64 6.14
N GLU A 179 6.26 23.66 7.21
CA GLU A 179 5.99 24.45 8.42
C GLU A 179 6.01 25.94 8.11
N PHE A 180 7.01 26.34 7.32
CA PHE A 180 7.17 27.67 6.80
C PHE A 180 5.94 28.12 6.00
N LEU A 181 5.59 27.39 4.94
CA LEU A 181 4.47 27.75 4.07
C LEU A 181 3.17 27.86 4.86
N HIS A 182 2.94 26.95 5.81
CA HIS A 182 1.82 27.04 6.73
C HIS A 182 1.86 28.32 7.58
N SER A 183 3.02 28.68 8.15
CA SER A 183 3.17 29.88 8.99
C SER A 183 2.89 31.19 8.24
N ILE A 184 3.33 31.31 6.99
CA ILE A 184 3.04 32.48 6.15
C ILE A 184 1.57 32.52 5.75
N SER A 185 0.97 31.38 5.40
CA SER A 185 -0.45 31.36 5.04
C SER A 185 -1.38 31.85 6.15
N ILE A 186 -0.93 31.75 7.42
CA ILE A 186 -1.62 32.33 8.57
C ILE A 186 -1.40 33.84 8.65
N LYS A 187 -0.16 34.31 8.48
CA LYS A 187 0.22 35.73 8.57
C LYS A 187 -0.42 36.56 7.45
N ASP A 188 -0.29 36.08 6.21
CA ASP A 188 -0.67 36.82 5.01
C ASP A 188 -2.16 36.64 4.66
N LYS A 189 -2.86 35.73 5.35
CA LYS A 189 -4.28 35.37 5.12
C LYS A 189 -4.61 34.94 3.69
N LEU A 190 -3.60 34.63 2.88
CA LEU A 190 -3.72 34.10 1.53
C LEU A 190 -3.50 32.59 1.54
N LYS A 191 -4.43 31.82 0.96
CA LYS A 191 -4.33 30.36 0.87
C LYS A 191 -4.38 29.90 -0.58
N THR A 192 -3.20 29.76 -1.17
CA THR A 192 -3.02 29.06 -2.46
C THR A 192 -2.93 27.53 -2.30
N HIS A 193 -2.96 27.04 -1.05
CA HIS A 193 -2.85 25.63 -0.69
C HIS A 193 -3.83 25.23 0.44
N LYS A 194 -3.99 23.90 0.65
CA LYS A 194 -4.89 23.33 1.66
C LYS A 194 -4.24 23.04 3.02
N LEU A 195 -2.96 23.35 3.19
CA LEU A 195 -2.24 23.11 4.44
C LEU A 195 -2.92 23.80 5.64
N THR A 196 -2.97 23.06 6.74
CA THR A 196 -3.49 23.47 8.04
C THR A 196 -2.51 23.05 9.13
N GLN A 197 -2.79 23.40 10.38
CA GLN A 197 -1.92 23.04 11.50
C GLN A 197 -1.69 21.52 11.60
N ALA A 198 -2.70 20.71 11.25
CA ALA A 198 -2.63 19.26 11.23
C ALA A 198 -1.73 18.69 10.13
N HIS A 199 -1.45 19.48 9.08
CA HIS A 199 -0.49 19.13 8.03
C HIS A 199 0.94 19.41 8.47
N ALA A 200 1.20 20.57 9.08
CA ALA A 200 2.56 20.96 9.49
C ALA A 200 3.02 20.22 10.76
N LYS A 201 2.17 20.19 11.80
CA LYS A 201 2.44 19.52 13.08
C LYS A 201 1.70 18.19 13.16
N LEU A 202 2.39 17.13 12.76
CA LEU A 202 1.83 15.79 12.71
C LEU A 202 1.66 15.14 14.09
N THR A 203 0.44 14.76 14.42
CA THR A 203 0.08 13.90 15.56
C THR A 203 -0.02 12.44 15.12
N ALA A 204 -0.18 11.51 16.07
CA ALA A 204 -0.40 10.10 15.76
C ALA A 204 -1.59 9.89 14.78
N PHE A 205 -2.67 10.63 14.96
CA PHE A 205 -3.85 10.56 14.08
C PHE A 205 -3.58 11.17 12.70
N SER A 206 -2.94 12.34 12.61
CA SER A 206 -2.68 12.95 11.30
C SER A 206 -1.58 12.23 10.49
N ARG A 207 -0.73 11.43 11.15
CA ARG A 207 0.21 10.50 10.48
C ARG A 207 -0.50 9.36 9.72
N MET A 208 -1.69 8.97 10.17
CA MET A 208 -2.48 7.90 9.53
C MET A 208 -3.47 8.40 8.49
N ASN A 209 -3.68 9.72 8.38
CA ASN A 209 -4.65 10.32 7.48
C ASN A 209 -4.06 10.49 6.06
N VAL A 210 -4.58 9.72 5.10
CA VAL A 210 -4.17 9.77 3.69
C VAL A 210 -4.49 11.14 3.07
N THR A 211 -5.65 11.74 3.37
CA THR A 211 -6.04 13.04 2.81
C THR A 211 -5.05 14.14 3.17
N LEU A 212 -4.54 14.15 4.40
CA LEU A 212 -3.50 15.11 4.81
C LEU A 212 -2.20 14.84 4.05
N ALA A 213 -1.81 13.58 3.87
CA ALA A 213 -0.62 13.23 3.10
C ALA A 213 -0.73 13.68 1.62
N THR A 214 -1.87 13.42 0.97
CA THR A 214 -2.13 13.86 -0.42
C THR A 214 -2.13 15.37 -0.55
N GLN A 215 -2.71 16.10 0.41
CA GLN A 215 -2.74 17.56 0.39
C GLN A 215 -1.34 18.17 0.61
N THR A 216 -0.55 17.60 1.53
CA THR A 216 0.85 17.99 1.74
C THR A 216 1.69 17.79 0.48
N MET A 217 1.58 16.61 -0.14
CA MET A 217 2.38 16.24 -1.31
C MET A 217 1.69 16.62 -2.63
N SER A 218 1.06 17.80 -2.68
CA SER A 218 0.26 18.21 -3.83
C SER A 218 0.97 19.20 -4.76
N LYS A 219 0.58 19.19 -6.04
CA LYS A 219 1.02 20.19 -7.03
C LYS A 219 0.78 21.64 -6.57
N SER A 220 -0.32 21.89 -5.83
CA SER A 220 -0.62 23.22 -5.29
C SER A 220 0.38 23.67 -4.23
N VAL A 221 0.87 22.75 -3.39
CA VAL A 221 1.91 23.04 -2.38
C VAL A 221 3.24 23.31 -3.05
N ALA A 222 3.64 22.51 -4.04
CA ALA A 222 4.87 22.76 -4.80
C ALA A 222 4.85 24.14 -5.49
N ARG A 223 3.72 24.53 -6.10
CA ARG A 223 3.57 25.86 -6.70
C ARG A 223 3.68 26.97 -5.66
N ALA A 224 2.96 26.84 -4.54
CA ALA A 224 3.01 27.83 -3.48
C ALA A 224 4.43 27.98 -2.89
N LEU A 225 5.18 26.88 -2.72
CA LEU A 225 6.59 26.95 -2.30
C LEU A 225 7.46 27.65 -3.34
N LYS A 226 7.24 27.38 -4.64
CA LYS A 226 7.98 28.01 -5.73
C LYS A 226 7.86 29.54 -5.71
N ASP A 227 6.69 30.08 -5.34
CA ASP A 227 6.47 31.52 -5.25
C ASP A 227 7.37 32.20 -4.19
N TYR A 228 7.83 31.46 -3.19
CA TYR A 228 8.73 31.94 -2.13
C TYR A 228 10.20 31.50 -2.32
N MET A 229 10.55 30.89 -3.45
CA MET A 229 11.89 30.34 -3.67
C MET A 229 13.00 31.41 -3.65
N ASN A 230 12.69 32.63 -4.10
CA ASN A 230 13.64 33.76 -4.13
C ASN A 230 13.53 34.66 -2.88
N ASP A 231 12.74 34.27 -1.89
CA ASP A 231 12.58 35.05 -0.67
C ASP A 231 13.79 34.83 0.25
N PRO A 232 14.57 35.87 0.59
CA PRO A 232 15.79 35.73 1.40
C PRO A 232 15.55 35.07 2.76
N ARG A 233 14.33 35.15 3.29
CA ARG A 233 13.96 34.54 4.58
C ARG A 233 13.98 33.01 4.56
N PHE A 234 13.94 32.39 3.37
CA PHE A 234 13.83 30.93 3.19
C PHE A 234 14.96 30.36 2.33
N ASN A 235 16.04 31.11 2.17
CA ASN A 235 17.22 30.67 1.45
C ASN A 235 17.76 29.35 2.06
N GLY A 236 18.01 28.36 1.21
CA GLY A 236 18.46 27.02 1.64
C GLY A 236 17.38 26.10 2.24
N VAL A 237 16.13 26.57 2.36
CA VAL A 237 14.98 25.73 2.79
C VAL A 237 14.13 25.31 1.59
N ILE A 238 13.93 26.21 0.62
CA ILE A 238 13.20 25.94 -0.61
C ILE A 238 14.18 25.90 -1.78
N ASN A 239 14.21 24.79 -2.51
CA ASN A 239 15.04 24.60 -3.70
C ASN A 239 14.33 23.70 -4.73
N PHE A 240 14.94 23.58 -5.91
CA PHE A 240 14.38 22.79 -7.00
C PHE A 240 14.22 21.31 -6.67
N GLU A 241 15.12 20.70 -5.90
CA GLU A 241 15.06 19.27 -5.55
C GLU A 241 13.88 18.97 -4.62
N LEU A 242 13.60 19.85 -3.65
CA LEU A 242 12.39 19.77 -2.82
C LEU A 242 11.11 19.88 -3.66
N LEU A 243 11.05 20.85 -4.57
CA LEU A 243 9.89 21.04 -5.45
C LEU A 243 9.68 19.82 -6.35
N SER A 244 10.77 19.31 -6.93
CA SER A 244 10.78 18.11 -7.77
C SER A 244 10.28 16.91 -6.97
N PHE A 245 10.79 16.68 -5.77
CA PHE A 245 10.34 15.62 -4.88
C PHE A 245 8.82 15.66 -4.62
N ILE A 246 8.28 16.82 -4.24
CA ILE A 246 6.82 16.97 -4.00
C ILE A 246 6.04 16.67 -5.28
N LEU A 247 6.49 17.15 -6.43
CA LEU A 247 5.83 16.92 -7.72
C LEU A 247 5.90 15.45 -8.15
N LYS A 248 7.04 14.76 -7.98
CA LYS A 248 7.17 13.33 -8.30
C LYS A 248 6.21 12.49 -7.46
N VAL A 249 6.11 12.80 -6.16
CA VAL A 249 5.18 12.09 -5.26
C VAL A 249 3.72 12.39 -5.61
N ASN A 250 3.38 13.63 -5.98
CA ASN A 250 2.04 13.96 -6.49
C ASN A 250 1.71 13.14 -7.73
N THR A 251 2.60 13.16 -8.73
CA THR A 251 2.40 12.47 -10.01
C THR A 251 2.29 10.95 -9.82
N PHE A 252 3.18 10.35 -9.01
CA PHE A 252 3.08 8.96 -8.59
C PHE A 252 1.68 8.62 -8.07
N PHE A 253 1.21 9.38 -7.09
CA PHE A 253 -0.06 9.07 -6.44
C PHE A 253 -1.27 9.31 -7.35
N ASP A 254 -1.26 10.37 -8.17
CA ASP A 254 -2.33 10.63 -9.13
C ASP A 254 -2.43 9.50 -10.17
N CYS A 255 -1.30 9.05 -10.72
CA CYS A 255 -1.25 7.93 -11.68
C CYS A 255 -1.79 6.61 -11.10
N LEU A 256 -1.63 6.36 -9.81
CA LEU A 256 -2.07 5.13 -9.14
C LEU A 256 -3.43 5.25 -8.42
N ASN A 257 -4.05 6.43 -8.44
CA ASN A 257 -5.35 6.68 -7.80
C ASN A 257 -6.41 7.21 -8.79
N GLY A 258 -6.11 7.13 -10.08
CA GLY A 258 -7.04 7.40 -11.16
C GLY A 258 -8.22 6.42 -11.21
N SER A 259 -9.32 6.86 -11.79
CA SER A 259 -10.52 6.04 -12.01
C SER A 259 -11.25 6.48 -13.27
N GLY A 260 -12.10 5.64 -13.83
CA GLY A 260 -13.13 6.08 -14.75
C GLY A 260 -14.04 7.10 -14.08
N ASP A 261 -14.73 7.87 -14.90
CA ASP A 261 -15.91 8.59 -14.48
C ASP A 261 -17.13 7.77 -14.91
N PRO A 262 -17.79 7.04 -13.98
CA PRO A 262 -18.91 6.17 -14.32
C PRO A 262 -20.08 6.93 -14.96
N ASP A 263 -20.21 8.23 -14.63
CA ASP A 263 -21.35 9.06 -15.01
C ASP A 263 -21.02 10.05 -16.14
N GLY A 264 -19.77 10.14 -16.61
CA GLY A 264 -19.33 11.11 -17.62
C GLY A 264 -19.52 12.59 -17.26
N THR A 265 -19.81 12.90 -15.99
CA THR A 265 -20.11 14.25 -15.47
C THR A 265 -18.89 15.01 -14.97
N ARG A 266 -17.80 14.32 -14.66
CA ARG A 266 -16.56 14.86 -14.11
C ARG A 266 -15.52 14.93 -15.21
N ASN A 267 -15.44 16.10 -15.85
CA ASN A 267 -14.26 16.48 -16.63
C ASN A 267 -13.02 16.45 -15.73
N LYS A 268 -12.29 15.33 -15.75
CA LYS A 268 -10.99 15.22 -15.10
C LYS A 268 -9.98 16.00 -15.93
N THR A 269 -9.70 17.23 -15.50
CA THR A 269 -8.67 18.08 -16.11
C THR A 269 -7.25 17.57 -15.85
N ASN A 270 -7.08 16.68 -14.87
CA ASN A 270 -5.80 16.05 -14.58
C ASN A 270 -5.69 14.72 -15.34
N GLU A 271 -4.87 14.70 -16.39
CA GLU A 271 -4.59 13.52 -17.22
C GLU A 271 -4.12 12.32 -16.39
N TYR A 272 -3.37 12.55 -15.31
CA TYR A 272 -2.85 11.46 -14.47
C TYR A 272 -3.95 10.68 -13.74
N LEU A 273 -5.13 11.27 -13.54
CA LEU A 273 -6.27 10.63 -12.84
C LEU A 273 -7.25 9.90 -13.77
N LYS A 274 -7.00 9.90 -15.08
CA LYS A 274 -7.83 9.19 -16.06
C LYS A 274 -7.59 7.68 -16.00
N PRO A 275 -8.56 6.85 -16.43
CA PRO A 275 -8.30 5.42 -16.60
C PRO A 275 -7.22 5.17 -17.66
N TYR A 276 -6.58 4.01 -17.61
CA TYR A 276 -5.62 3.58 -18.65
C TYR A 276 -6.37 2.85 -19.75
N ILE A 277 -6.16 3.25 -21.00
CA ILE A 277 -6.91 2.71 -22.16
C ILE A 277 -6.00 2.19 -23.27
N ASN A 278 -4.72 2.57 -23.28
CA ASN A 278 -3.76 2.19 -24.31
C ASN A 278 -2.48 1.62 -23.68
N LEU A 279 -1.83 0.70 -24.39
CA LEU A 279 -0.55 0.13 -23.98
C LEU A 279 0.58 1.15 -24.03
N GLU A 280 0.50 2.08 -24.97
CA GLU A 280 1.46 3.17 -25.18
C GLU A 280 1.14 4.40 -24.32
N ASP A 281 0.45 4.22 -23.19
CA ASP A 281 0.21 5.33 -22.26
C ASP A 281 1.55 5.79 -21.68
N GLU A 282 1.93 7.04 -21.98
CA GLU A 282 3.17 7.65 -21.48
C GLU A 282 3.28 7.58 -19.95
N ARG A 283 2.14 7.49 -19.24
CA ARG A 283 2.13 7.33 -17.80
C ARG A 283 2.83 6.06 -17.33
N LEU A 284 2.69 4.95 -18.06
CA LEU A 284 3.20 3.63 -17.64
C LEU A 284 4.71 3.52 -17.77
N ARG A 285 5.29 4.06 -18.85
CA ARG A 285 6.73 4.01 -19.12
C ARG A 285 7.41 5.31 -18.73
N THR A 286 7.11 6.39 -19.45
CA THR A 286 7.87 7.63 -19.35
C THR A 286 7.67 8.35 -18.02
N ILE A 287 6.44 8.44 -17.52
CA ILE A 287 6.18 9.15 -16.27
C ILE A 287 6.51 8.27 -15.06
N LEU A 288 5.95 7.06 -14.95
CA LEU A 288 6.13 6.25 -13.75
C LEU A 288 7.55 5.64 -13.65
N LYS A 289 8.09 5.06 -14.73
CA LYS A 289 9.39 4.37 -14.69
C LYS A 289 10.55 5.34 -14.97
N GLU A 290 10.50 6.10 -16.05
CA GLU A 290 11.63 6.91 -16.53
C GLU A 290 11.76 8.29 -15.85
N ASP A 291 10.69 8.80 -15.23
CA ASP A 291 10.69 10.11 -14.58
C ASP A 291 10.55 10.02 -13.05
N VAL A 292 9.45 9.45 -12.56
CA VAL A 292 9.16 9.32 -11.12
C VAL A 292 10.11 8.33 -10.46
N LEU A 293 10.16 7.07 -10.92
CA LEU A 293 11.01 6.07 -10.29
C LEU A 293 12.49 6.39 -10.46
N LYS A 294 12.88 6.85 -11.65
CA LYS A 294 14.25 7.32 -11.90
C LYS A 294 14.70 8.40 -10.93
N PHE A 295 13.85 9.38 -10.60
CA PHE A 295 14.17 10.38 -9.57
C PHE A 295 14.57 9.74 -8.23
N PHE A 296 13.85 8.70 -7.79
CA PHE A 296 14.15 8.00 -6.53
C PHE A 296 15.38 7.12 -6.63
N ILE A 297 15.65 6.50 -7.78
CA ILE A 297 16.86 5.71 -8.04
C ILE A 297 18.09 6.64 -8.01
N ASP A 298 18.05 7.73 -8.79
CA ASP A 298 19.15 8.69 -8.87
C ASP A 298 19.40 9.32 -7.49
N TRP A 299 18.34 9.63 -6.74
CA TRP A 299 18.46 10.11 -5.36
C TRP A 299 19.05 9.05 -4.40
N HIS A 300 18.65 7.79 -4.53
CA HIS A 300 19.23 6.71 -3.74
C HIS A 300 20.72 6.56 -4.05
N ASN A 301 21.12 6.57 -5.31
CA ASN A 301 22.53 6.48 -5.69
C ASN A 301 23.35 7.67 -5.19
N ASP A 302 22.88 8.91 -5.37
CA ASP A 302 23.55 10.13 -4.85
C ASP A 302 23.77 10.06 -3.32
N ALA A 303 22.82 9.47 -2.57
CA ALA A 303 22.97 9.29 -1.13
C ALA A 303 24.06 8.28 -0.74
N TYR A 304 24.34 7.28 -1.58
CA TYR A 304 25.27 6.17 -1.31
C TYR A 304 26.63 6.31 -2.02
N GLU A 305 26.76 7.20 -3.00
CA GLU A 305 28.04 7.55 -3.64
C GLU A 305 28.97 8.39 -2.74
N GLN A 306 28.46 8.88 -1.61
CA GLN A 306 29.21 9.68 -0.65
C GLN A 306 30.02 8.78 0.30
N GLU A 307 31.14 8.23 -0.18
CA GLU A 307 32.02 7.30 0.55
C GLU A 307 32.54 7.84 1.90
N SER A 308 32.51 9.16 2.11
CA SER A 308 32.93 9.82 3.35
C SER A 308 31.94 9.68 4.51
N LEU A 309 30.72 9.19 4.27
CA LEU A 309 29.66 9.08 5.27
C LEU A 309 29.50 7.65 5.80
N SER A 310 29.10 7.50 7.07
CA SER A 310 28.72 6.19 7.61
C SER A 310 27.45 5.67 6.91
N LYS A 311 27.24 4.34 6.94
CA LYS A 311 26.04 3.72 6.37
C LYS A 311 24.74 4.30 6.95
N GLU A 312 24.71 4.54 8.25
CA GLU A 312 23.56 5.14 8.93
C GLU A 312 23.34 6.59 8.52
N ALA A 313 24.42 7.33 8.24
CA ALA A 313 24.33 8.69 7.73
C ALA A 313 23.79 8.70 6.30
N MET A 314 24.27 7.82 5.42
CA MET A 314 23.77 7.65 4.05
C MET A 314 22.27 7.28 4.04
N GLU A 315 21.85 6.31 4.85
CA GLU A 315 20.43 5.91 4.98
C GLU A 315 19.52 7.04 5.47
N ARG A 316 20.06 8.02 6.19
CA ARG A 316 19.30 9.19 6.64
C ARG A 316 19.13 10.25 5.55
N ARG A 317 19.93 10.22 4.47
CA ARG A 317 19.87 11.21 3.37
C ARG A 317 18.78 10.97 2.34
N THR A 318 18.09 9.83 2.41
CA THR A 318 17.00 9.48 1.50
C THR A 318 15.77 8.97 2.26
N ILE A 319 14.72 8.59 1.53
CA ILE A 319 13.59 7.84 2.09
C ILE A 319 14.07 6.51 2.70
N SER A 320 13.28 5.90 3.57
CA SER A 320 13.69 4.61 4.15
C SER A 320 13.85 3.55 3.06
N HIS A 321 14.80 2.62 3.23
CA HIS A 321 15.01 1.52 2.27
C HIS A 321 13.72 0.71 2.04
N GLU A 322 12.92 0.53 3.10
CA GLU A 322 11.62 -0.11 3.02
C GLU A 322 10.64 0.64 2.11
N THR A 323 10.67 1.97 2.13
CA THR A 323 9.81 2.83 1.31
C THR A 323 10.29 2.83 -0.14
N TYR A 324 11.62 2.87 -0.34
CA TYR A 324 12.27 2.75 -1.64
C TYR A 324 11.94 1.42 -2.33
N GLN A 325 12.11 0.30 -1.64
CA GLN A 325 11.72 -1.02 -2.15
C GLN A 325 10.22 -1.07 -2.50
N SER A 326 9.36 -0.53 -1.63
CA SER A 326 7.92 -0.49 -1.90
C SER A 326 7.58 0.34 -3.14
N LEU A 327 8.29 1.43 -3.42
CA LEU A 327 8.12 2.21 -4.66
C LEU A 327 8.45 1.38 -5.90
N HIS A 328 9.57 0.67 -5.92
CA HIS A 328 9.94 -0.21 -7.03
C HIS A 328 8.89 -1.28 -7.27
N ILE A 329 8.53 -2.05 -6.23
CA ILE A 329 7.55 -3.14 -6.33
C ILE A 329 6.22 -2.61 -6.87
N THR A 330 5.75 -1.49 -6.33
CA THR A 330 4.46 -0.91 -6.71
C THR A 330 4.47 -0.39 -8.14
N ILE A 331 5.49 0.36 -8.56
CA ILE A 331 5.53 0.94 -9.91
C ILE A 331 5.66 -0.16 -10.97
N PHE A 332 6.59 -1.10 -10.81
CA PHE A 332 6.75 -2.19 -11.77
C PHE A 332 5.54 -3.13 -11.77
N GLY A 333 5.07 -3.54 -10.58
CA GLY A 333 3.91 -4.43 -10.44
C GLY A 333 2.63 -3.82 -11.00
N PHE A 334 2.36 -2.54 -10.72
CA PHE A 334 1.22 -1.82 -11.27
C PHE A 334 1.29 -1.69 -12.78
N CYS A 335 2.42 -1.20 -13.33
CA CYS A 335 2.53 -1.02 -14.77
C CYS A 335 2.40 -2.36 -15.52
N ALA A 336 3.05 -3.41 -15.03
CA ALA A 336 2.97 -4.74 -15.64
C ALA A 336 1.54 -5.32 -15.56
N ALA A 337 0.82 -5.12 -14.45
CA ALA A 337 -0.57 -5.54 -14.31
C ALA A 337 -1.51 -4.80 -15.27
N VAL A 338 -1.35 -3.48 -15.42
CA VAL A 338 -2.14 -2.67 -16.37
C VAL A 338 -1.85 -3.09 -17.80
N GLU A 339 -0.58 -3.19 -18.18
CA GLU A 339 -0.16 -3.64 -19.51
C GLU A 339 -0.71 -5.05 -19.82
N PHE A 340 -0.67 -5.96 -18.84
CA PHE A 340 -1.22 -7.31 -18.99
C PHE A 340 -2.72 -7.29 -19.29
N LEU A 341 -3.50 -6.53 -18.52
CA LEU A 341 -4.95 -6.40 -18.74
C LEU A 341 -5.29 -5.80 -20.11
N LEU A 342 -4.59 -4.74 -20.50
CA LEU A 342 -4.80 -4.09 -21.80
C LEU A 342 -4.42 -5.03 -22.96
N ARG A 343 -3.33 -5.80 -22.85
CA ARG A 343 -2.97 -6.85 -23.83
C ARG A 343 -4.01 -7.96 -23.92
N LYS A 344 -4.71 -8.25 -22.82
CA LYS A 344 -5.83 -9.20 -22.77
C LYS A 344 -7.16 -8.60 -23.25
N GLY A 345 -7.18 -7.35 -23.71
CA GLY A 345 -8.35 -6.71 -24.31
C GLY A 345 -9.26 -5.99 -23.32
N ALA A 346 -8.78 -5.65 -22.12
CA ALA A 346 -9.54 -4.79 -21.22
C ALA A 346 -9.78 -3.40 -21.87
N PRO A 347 -11.02 -2.88 -21.93
CA PRO A 347 -11.31 -1.60 -22.59
C PRO A 347 -10.73 -0.41 -21.83
N SER A 348 -10.64 -0.53 -20.51
CA SER A 348 -10.06 0.47 -19.64
C SER A 348 -9.66 -0.18 -18.31
N VAL A 349 -8.63 0.38 -17.66
CA VAL A 349 -8.16 -0.08 -16.35
C VAL A 349 -8.15 1.08 -15.35
N ASP A 350 -8.88 0.91 -14.26
CA ASP A 350 -8.97 1.86 -13.17
C ASP A 350 -7.86 1.65 -12.15
N ALA A 351 -6.97 2.64 -11.98
CA ALA A 351 -5.86 2.54 -11.05
C ALA A 351 -6.32 2.37 -9.59
N LYS A 352 -7.47 2.97 -9.24
CA LYS A 352 -8.12 2.83 -7.94
C LYS A 352 -8.53 1.39 -7.60
N ALA A 353 -8.54 0.48 -8.58
CA ALA A 353 -8.75 -0.94 -8.31
C ALA A 353 -7.55 -1.60 -7.59
N PHE A 354 -6.36 -0.97 -7.63
CA PHE A 354 -5.10 -1.52 -7.11
C PHE A 354 -4.70 -0.91 -5.76
N ASN A 355 -5.65 -0.80 -4.83
CA ASN A 355 -5.41 -0.34 -3.46
C ASN A 355 -6.28 -1.13 -2.46
N GLN A 356 -5.98 -1.01 -1.18
CA GLN A 356 -6.71 -1.72 -0.11
C GLN A 356 -7.79 -0.87 0.58
N ASP A 357 -8.20 0.28 0.00
CA ASP A 357 -9.16 1.20 0.62
C ASP A 357 -10.49 0.50 0.96
N LYS A 358 -10.96 -0.41 0.08
CA LYS A 358 -12.20 -1.17 0.31
C LYS A 358 -12.08 -2.10 1.53
N LEU A 359 -10.91 -2.67 1.75
CA LEU A 359 -10.62 -3.51 2.92
C LEU A 359 -10.56 -2.67 4.20
N GLU A 360 -9.91 -1.50 4.17
CA GLU A 360 -9.93 -0.56 5.29
C GLU A 360 -11.37 -0.09 5.61
N GLN A 361 -12.17 0.18 4.58
CA GLN A 361 -13.58 0.53 4.72
C GLN A 361 -14.39 -0.60 5.37
N TYR A 362 -14.17 -1.86 4.97
CA TYR A 362 -14.80 -3.02 5.61
C TYR A 362 -14.50 -3.08 7.11
N PHE A 363 -13.24 -2.90 7.51
CA PHE A 363 -12.87 -2.86 8.92
C PHE A 363 -13.47 -1.65 9.64
N GLY A 364 -13.52 -0.48 8.99
CA GLY A 364 -14.19 0.72 9.52
C GLY A 364 -15.67 0.49 9.79
N LEU A 365 -16.40 -0.08 8.82
CA LEU A 365 -17.83 -0.42 8.95
C LEU A 365 -18.06 -1.46 10.05
N THR A 366 -17.17 -2.45 10.16
CA THR A 366 -17.25 -3.48 11.21
C THR A 366 -17.09 -2.88 12.60
N ARG A 367 -16.15 -1.95 12.80
CA ARG A 367 -15.98 -1.22 14.07
C ARG A 367 -17.17 -0.31 14.36
N MET A 368 -17.67 0.42 13.36
CA MET A 368 -18.83 1.32 13.54
C MET A 368 -20.09 0.58 13.94
N ALA A 369 -20.31 -0.62 13.43
CA ALA A 369 -21.48 -1.40 13.77
C ALA A 369 -21.48 -1.94 15.22
N GLY A 370 -20.33 -1.95 15.89
CA GLY A 370 -20.24 -2.20 17.33
C GLY A 370 -20.72 -1.02 18.19
N GLY A 371 -21.14 0.10 17.59
CA GLY A 371 -21.57 1.30 18.32
C GLY A 371 -20.42 1.87 19.15
N ALA A 372 -20.58 1.90 20.47
CA ALA A 372 -19.53 2.31 21.40
C ALA A 372 -18.37 1.30 21.50
N SER A 373 -18.57 0.05 21.08
CA SER A 373 -17.53 -0.99 21.05
C SER A 373 -16.68 -0.87 19.77
N ASN A 374 -15.73 0.05 19.77
CA ASN A 374 -14.81 0.31 18.65
C ASN A 374 -13.77 -0.82 18.41
N ASN A 375 -13.69 -1.82 19.28
CA ASN A 375 -12.81 -2.98 19.16
C ASN A 375 -13.61 -4.30 19.23
N PRO A 376 -14.22 -4.75 18.12
CA PRO A 376 -15.05 -5.95 18.09
C PRO A 376 -14.22 -7.24 18.25
N SER A 377 -14.81 -8.27 18.84
CA SER A 377 -14.18 -9.60 18.92
C SER A 377 -14.15 -10.30 17.56
N TYR A 378 -13.28 -11.29 17.41
CA TYR A 378 -13.18 -12.10 16.19
C TYR A 378 -14.53 -12.68 15.73
N ASN A 379 -15.39 -13.11 16.67
CA ASN A 379 -16.70 -13.67 16.35
C ASN A 379 -17.61 -12.67 15.62
N ILE A 380 -17.54 -11.38 15.99
CA ILE A 380 -18.30 -10.31 15.32
C ILE A 380 -17.75 -10.07 13.91
N VAL A 381 -16.43 -10.12 13.74
CA VAL A 381 -15.77 -9.95 12.43
C VAL A 381 -16.08 -11.12 11.51
N ARG A 382 -16.06 -12.36 12.04
CA ARG A 382 -16.38 -13.59 11.30
C ARG A 382 -17.85 -13.64 10.89
N GLY A 383 -18.77 -13.27 11.78
CA GLY A 383 -20.22 -13.30 11.52
C GLY A 383 -20.73 -12.29 10.48
N ARG A 384 -19.83 -11.57 9.80
CA ARG A 384 -20.11 -10.66 8.68
C ARG A 384 -19.67 -11.20 7.33
N LEU A 385 -19.07 -12.38 7.30
CA LEU A 385 -18.72 -13.05 6.05
C LEU A 385 -19.99 -13.36 5.24
N PRO A 386 -19.91 -13.37 3.90
CA PRO A 386 -21.05 -13.61 3.02
C PRO A 386 -21.84 -14.90 3.33
N GLY A 387 -21.25 -15.90 3.99
CA GLY A 387 -21.99 -17.08 4.45
C GLY A 387 -23.14 -16.81 5.45
N ASP A 388 -23.14 -15.67 6.14
CA ASP A 388 -24.14 -15.28 7.16
C ASP A 388 -25.13 -14.22 6.66
N HIS A 389 -25.58 -14.33 5.40
CA HIS A 389 -26.44 -13.36 4.70
C HIS A 389 -27.81 -13.06 5.36
N ALA A 390 -28.21 -13.72 6.45
CA ALA A 390 -29.50 -13.48 7.12
C ALA A 390 -29.65 -12.07 7.76
N LYS A 391 -28.59 -11.25 7.83
CA LYS A 391 -28.63 -9.93 8.53
C LYS A 391 -28.45 -8.70 7.65
N LYS A 392 -28.25 -8.83 6.32
CA LYS A 392 -28.00 -7.68 5.41
C LYS A 392 -29.23 -6.80 5.12
N ALA A 393 -30.42 -7.09 5.67
CA ALA A 393 -31.65 -6.33 5.42
C ALA A 393 -32.10 -5.36 6.52
N ALA A 394 -31.45 -5.31 7.69
CA ALA A 394 -31.86 -4.42 8.77
C ALA A 394 -31.01 -3.13 8.78
N ALA A 395 -31.66 -2.02 8.42
CA ALA A 395 -31.13 -0.67 8.33
C ALA A 395 -30.25 -0.26 9.53
N LEU A 396 -29.02 0.20 9.25
CA LEU A 396 -28.22 0.97 10.19
C LEU A 396 -28.10 2.42 9.67
N PRO A 397 -28.43 3.44 10.48
CA PRO A 397 -28.28 4.83 10.08
C PRO A 397 -26.79 5.18 9.94
N LYS A 398 -26.42 5.72 8.77
CA LYS A 398 -25.06 6.15 8.44
C LYS A 398 -24.69 7.41 9.25
N ARG A 399 -23.75 7.31 10.19
CA ARG A 399 -23.04 8.51 10.72
C ARG A 399 -21.87 8.86 9.81
N LYS A 400 -21.65 10.17 9.60
CA LYS A 400 -20.60 10.73 8.73
C LYS A 400 -19.21 10.22 9.13
N GLY A 401 -18.60 9.40 8.27
CA GLY A 401 -17.16 9.16 8.27
C GLY A 401 -16.40 10.32 7.61
N ASN A 402 -15.07 10.30 7.70
CA ASN A 402 -14.17 11.33 7.17
C ASN A 402 -14.15 11.44 5.62
N THR A 403 -14.89 10.60 4.92
CA THR A 403 -15.11 10.69 3.47
C THR A 403 -16.46 11.37 3.21
N LYS A 404 -16.42 12.60 2.68
CA LYS A 404 -17.64 13.32 2.25
C LYS A 404 -18.20 12.67 0.97
N GLY A 405 -19.07 11.68 1.11
CA GLY A 405 -19.89 11.17 0.02
C GLY A 405 -21.15 12.02 -0.19
N THR A 406 -21.46 12.34 -1.45
CA THR A 406 -22.72 12.96 -1.88
C THR A 406 -23.91 12.03 -1.62
N ARG A 407 -25.03 12.61 -1.20
CA ARG A 407 -26.25 11.92 -0.77
C ARG A 407 -27.16 11.71 -1.99
N SER A 408 -27.21 10.50 -2.54
CA SER A 408 -28.33 10.04 -3.35
C SER A 408 -29.12 9.02 -2.54
N GLU A 409 -30.34 9.39 -2.14
CA GLU A 409 -31.29 8.48 -1.51
C GLU A 409 -31.95 7.67 -2.63
N LEU A 410 -31.52 6.42 -2.79
CA LEU A 410 -32.22 5.45 -3.63
C LEU A 410 -33.54 5.09 -2.92
N GLN A 411 -34.66 5.61 -3.43
CA GLN A 411 -35.99 5.10 -3.09
C GLN A 411 -36.17 3.75 -3.79
N VAL A 412 -36.26 2.67 -3.01
CA VAL A 412 -36.59 1.34 -3.51
C VAL A 412 -38.11 1.26 -3.60
N ASN A 413 -38.64 1.24 -4.82
CA ASN A 413 -40.05 0.98 -5.07
C ASN A 413 -40.32 -0.54 -4.98
N GLN A 414 -41.41 -0.94 -4.31
CA GLN A 414 -41.84 -2.33 -4.16
C GLN A 414 -42.72 -2.83 -5.32
N ASP A 415 -42.96 -2.01 -6.33
CA ASP A 415 -43.74 -2.42 -7.50
C ASP A 415 -43.07 -3.60 -8.24
N PRO A 416 -43.82 -4.65 -8.60
CA PRO A 416 -43.29 -5.76 -9.37
C PRO A 416 -42.76 -5.29 -10.73
N LEU A 417 -41.53 -5.69 -11.06
CA LEU A 417 -40.87 -5.40 -12.33
C LEU A 417 -41.75 -5.89 -13.49
N GLN A 418 -42.15 -5.00 -14.40
CA GLN A 418 -42.91 -5.38 -15.60
C GLN A 418 -42.06 -6.30 -16.49
N CYS A 419 -42.59 -7.49 -16.78
CA CYS A 419 -41.98 -8.42 -17.72
C CYS A 419 -41.90 -7.80 -19.13
N ARG A 420 -40.71 -7.88 -19.76
CA ARG A 420 -40.53 -7.48 -21.17
C ARG A 420 -41.44 -8.32 -22.09
N PRO A 421 -42.16 -7.72 -23.04
CA PRO A 421 -42.91 -8.48 -24.04
C PRO A 421 -41.93 -9.24 -24.95
N ARG A 422 -42.24 -10.52 -25.21
CA ARG A 422 -41.54 -11.32 -26.22
C ARG A 422 -41.83 -10.72 -27.60
N LYS A 423 -40.78 -10.33 -28.33
CA LYS A 423 -40.89 -10.00 -29.75
C LYS A 423 -41.35 -11.24 -30.51
N ARG A 424 -42.41 -11.10 -31.30
CA ARG A 424 -42.83 -12.08 -32.32
C ARG A 424 -41.90 -12.00 -33.52
#